data_AF-A0A9N7Z7M3-F1
#
_entry.id   AF-A0A9N7Z7M3-F1
#
_cell.length_a   1.000
_cell.length_b   1.000
_cell.length_c   1.000
_cell.angle_alpha   90.00
_cell.angle_beta   90.00
_cell.angle_gamma   90.00
#
_symmetry.space_group_name_H-M   'P 1'
#
loop_
_entity.id
_entity.type
_entity.pdbx_description
1 polymer ?
#
loop_
_entity_poly.entity_id
_entity_poly.type
_entity_poly.pdbx_seq_one_letter_code
_entity_poly.pdbx_strand_id
1 'polypeptide(L)'
;MAANAGSMFQYWKRFDLQQLQKELDATATQLANRQDESEQSRKKLIDLSREFKKNTPEDLRKQVAPLLKSFQGEIDALSKRSKEAEAAFLNVYKKIIDVPDPVPVLELAQQLQLKLQRMHDIETENTKLRETLEDYNKEFADVKNQEVTIKALKEKIREYEQSLKNQAEDLAQEKQLQLHNDYAEKERKLQESQDSMSSRVEEAEHKAQSLQTALETTQAELFDLKTKYDEESTAKADEIEMVMTDLERANQRAEGSQREAESLRDQLSLSNQSQQLGSPAKADPDTEQVAEVASHSSLEAELRAKERETAQLVEDVQRLQASLTKLRETTSSQITQLEQQLSSKTAVLK
;
A
#
# COMPACT_ATOMS: atom_id res chain seq x y z
N MET A 1 -37.46 87.73 -15.42
CA MET A 1 -38.05 86.52 -14.80
C MET A 1 -39.29 86.14 -15.59
N ALA A 2 -39.24 85.08 -16.38
CA ALA A 2 -40.41 84.61 -17.10
C ALA A 2 -41.40 83.99 -16.10
N ALA A 3 -42.62 84.51 -16.05
CA ALA A 3 -43.68 83.92 -15.22
C ALA A 3 -43.93 82.49 -15.71
N ASN A 4 -43.82 81.50 -14.84
CA ASN A 4 -44.14 80.11 -15.19
C ASN A 4 -45.66 79.98 -15.48
N ALA A 5 -46.07 79.02 -16.31
CA ALA A 5 -47.47 78.87 -16.72
C ALA A 5 -48.44 78.77 -15.53
N GLY A 6 -48.01 78.14 -14.42
CA GLY A 6 -48.77 78.07 -13.18
C GLY A 6 -49.01 79.44 -12.52
N SER A 7 -48.00 80.31 -12.46
CA SER A 7 -48.13 81.66 -11.91
C SER A 7 -49.03 82.55 -12.77
N MET A 8 -48.94 82.41 -14.10
CA MET A 8 -49.84 83.11 -15.03
C MET A 8 -51.28 82.64 -14.89
N PHE A 9 -51.51 81.32 -14.78
CA PHE A 9 -52.84 80.76 -14.52
C PHE A 9 -53.44 81.32 -13.23
N GLN A 10 -52.69 81.31 -12.12
CA GLN A 10 -53.16 81.84 -10.84
C GLN A 10 -53.46 83.35 -10.90
N TYR A 11 -52.66 84.11 -11.63
CA TYR A 11 -52.89 85.54 -11.83
C TYR A 11 -54.20 85.79 -12.58
N TRP A 12 -54.40 85.18 -13.76
CA TRP A 12 -55.59 85.39 -14.59
C TRP A 12 -56.87 84.87 -13.94
N LYS A 13 -56.78 83.77 -13.19
CA LYS A 13 -57.90 83.26 -12.40
C LYS A 13 -58.35 84.24 -11.31
N ARG A 14 -57.41 84.95 -10.68
CA ARG A 14 -57.71 85.99 -9.68
C ARG A 14 -58.14 87.31 -10.30
N PHE A 15 -57.62 87.63 -11.50
CA PHE A 15 -57.99 88.82 -12.24
C PHE A 15 -59.46 88.79 -12.70
N ASP A 16 -59.99 87.59 -12.97
CA ASP A 16 -61.40 87.35 -13.34
C ASP A 16 -61.87 88.28 -14.47
N LEU A 17 -61.30 88.04 -15.67
CA LEU A 17 -61.59 88.83 -16.86
C LEU A 17 -63.10 88.83 -17.19
N GLN A 18 -63.80 87.73 -16.95
CA GLN A 18 -65.23 87.62 -17.22
C GLN A 18 -66.05 88.54 -16.32
N GLN A 19 -65.71 88.63 -15.03
CA GLN A 19 -66.34 89.56 -14.12
C GLN A 19 -66.09 91.01 -14.53
N LEU A 20 -64.84 91.35 -14.88
CA LEU A 20 -64.49 92.68 -15.38
C LEU A 20 -65.26 93.02 -16.67
N GLN A 21 -65.37 92.08 -17.61
CA GLN A 21 -66.13 92.26 -18.85
C GLN A 21 -67.61 92.56 -18.58
N LYS A 22 -68.25 91.83 -17.66
CA LYS A 22 -69.64 92.08 -17.25
C LYS A 22 -69.83 93.46 -16.61
N GLU A 23 -68.89 93.89 -15.76
CA GLU A 23 -68.92 95.21 -15.13
C GLU A 23 -68.76 96.34 -16.15
N LEU A 24 -67.87 96.16 -17.13
CA LEU A 24 -67.67 97.10 -18.22
C LEU A 24 -68.89 97.17 -19.16
N ASP A 25 -69.53 96.05 -19.49
CA ASP A 25 -70.79 95.99 -20.25
C ASP A 25 -71.92 96.76 -19.56
N ALA A 26 -72.08 96.54 -18.26
CA ALA A 26 -73.07 97.25 -17.46
C ALA A 26 -72.79 98.76 -17.45
N THR A 27 -71.53 99.15 -17.31
CA THR A 27 -71.09 100.55 -17.34
C THR A 27 -71.33 101.18 -18.72
N ALA A 28 -71.00 100.48 -19.81
CA ALA A 28 -71.24 100.93 -21.18
C ALA A 28 -72.73 101.13 -21.47
N THR A 29 -73.58 100.20 -21.00
CA THR A 29 -75.04 100.31 -21.10
C THR A 29 -75.57 101.53 -20.35
N GLN A 30 -75.11 101.74 -19.11
CA GLN A 30 -75.47 102.93 -18.33
C GLN A 30 -74.98 104.22 -18.98
N LEU A 31 -73.81 104.19 -19.62
CA LEU A 31 -73.25 105.34 -20.32
C LEU A 31 -74.12 105.77 -21.49
N ALA A 32 -74.61 104.81 -22.30
CA ALA A 32 -75.54 105.09 -23.39
C ALA A 32 -76.82 105.76 -22.88
N ASN A 33 -77.42 105.23 -21.80
CA ASN A 33 -78.61 105.83 -21.18
C ASN A 33 -78.34 107.27 -20.69
N ARG A 34 -77.17 107.51 -20.07
CA ARG A 34 -76.79 108.85 -19.60
C ARG A 34 -76.52 109.83 -20.75
N GLN A 35 -75.99 109.37 -21.87
CA GLN A 35 -75.83 110.18 -23.08
C GLN A 35 -77.20 110.66 -23.58
N ASP A 36 -78.17 109.74 -23.72
CA ASP A 36 -79.52 110.07 -24.15
C ASP A 36 -80.23 111.05 -23.18
N GLU A 37 -80.12 110.81 -21.87
CA GLU A 37 -80.69 111.69 -20.84
C GLU A 37 -80.06 113.10 -20.85
N SER A 38 -78.74 113.18 -21.03
CA SER A 38 -78.00 114.44 -21.13
C SER A 38 -78.39 115.24 -22.37
N GLU A 39 -78.54 114.56 -23.52
CA GLU A 39 -78.98 115.19 -24.77
C GLU A 39 -80.42 115.72 -24.66
N GLN A 40 -81.33 114.94 -24.07
CA GLN A 40 -82.71 115.39 -23.80
C GLN A 40 -82.76 116.56 -22.83
N SER A 41 -81.98 116.51 -21.74
CA SER A 41 -81.92 117.57 -20.74
C SER A 41 -81.35 118.86 -21.32
N ARG A 42 -80.32 118.77 -22.17
CA ARG A 42 -79.76 119.92 -22.90
C ARG A 42 -80.79 120.53 -23.84
N LYS A 43 -81.57 119.71 -24.57
CA LYS A 43 -82.65 120.19 -25.43
C LYS A 43 -83.72 120.95 -24.63
N LYS A 44 -84.17 120.40 -23.50
CA LYS A 44 -85.11 121.06 -22.58
C LYS A 44 -84.58 122.40 -22.08
N LEU A 45 -83.30 122.48 -21.70
CA LEU A 45 -82.67 123.73 -21.25
C LEU A 45 -82.62 124.79 -22.36
N ILE A 46 -82.36 124.38 -23.60
CA ILE A 46 -82.39 125.29 -24.76
C ILE A 46 -83.81 125.84 -24.97
N ASP A 47 -84.83 125.00 -24.91
CA ASP A 47 -86.23 125.40 -25.09
C ASP A 47 -86.69 126.35 -23.97
N LEU A 48 -86.38 126.05 -22.70
CA LEU A 48 -86.64 126.93 -21.56
C LEU A 48 -85.90 128.28 -21.69
N SER A 49 -84.64 128.27 -22.15
CA SER A 49 -83.88 129.50 -22.38
C SER A 49 -84.52 130.37 -23.47
N ARG A 50 -85.08 129.74 -24.52
CA ARG A 50 -85.81 130.45 -25.60
C ARG A 50 -87.14 131.01 -25.09
N GLU A 51 -87.89 130.24 -24.33
CA GLU A 51 -89.15 130.68 -23.72
C GLU A 51 -88.93 131.85 -22.75
N PHE A 52 -87.93 131.75 -21.88
CA PHE A 52 -87.51 132.83 -21.01
C PHE A 52 -87.20 134.10 -21.82
N LYS A 53 -86.41 134.00 -22.90
CA LYS A 53 -86.11 135.15 -23.76
C LYS A 53 -87.36 135.76 -24.40
N LYS A 54 -88.36 134.94 -24.79
CA LYS A 54 -89.61 135.39 -25.42
C LYS A 54 -90.53 136.13 -24.45
N ASN A 55 -90.63 135.64 -23.21
CA ASN A 55 -91.63 136.10 -22.24
C ASN A 55 -91.09 137.15 -21.23
N THR A 56 -89.82 137.55 -21.34
CA THR A 56 -89.18 138.47 -20.38
C THR A 56 -89.02 139.90 -20.96
N PRO A 57 -89.25 140.96 -20.15
CA PRO A 57 -89.01 142.36 -20.54
C PRO A 57 -87.56 142.62 -21.00
N GLU A 58 -87.37 143.60 -21.90
CA GLU A 58 -86.08 143.84 -22.57
C GLU A 58 -84.94 144.23 -21.62
N ASP A 59 -85.22 145.05 -20.60
CA ASP A 59 -84.21 145.51 -19.65
C ASP A 59 -83.66 144.36 -18.79
N LEU A 60 -84.54 143.46 -18.32
CA LEU A 60 -84.14 142.28 -17.57
C LEU A 60 -83.40 141.28 -18.49
N ARG A 61 -83.81 141.16 -19.75
CA ARG A 61 -83.11 140.34 -20.75
C ARG A 61 -81.66 140.79 -20.95
N LYS A 62 -81.41 142.11 -21.00
CA LYS A 62 -80.05 142.69 -21.13
C LYS A 62 -79.17 142.37 -19.91
N GLN A 63 -79.72 142.44 -18.70
CA GLN A 63 -78.98 142.13 -17.47
C GLN A 63 -78.65 140.63 -17.33
N VAL A 64 -79.58 139.76 -17.72
CA VAL A 64 -79.44 138.29 -17.57
C VAL A 64 -78.65 137.63 -18.72
N ALA A 65 -78.53 138.30 -19.88
CA ALA A 65 -77.87 137.72 -21.05
C ALA A 65 -76.40 137.29 -20.84
N PRO A 66 -75.52 138.08 -20.17
CA PRO A 66 -74.16 137.64 -19.86
C PRO A 66 -74.11 136.39 -18.99
N LEU A 67 -75.02 136.27 -18.02
CA LEU A 67 -75.12 135.12 -17.12
C LEU A 67 -75.53 133.85 -17.90
N LEU A 68 -76.57 133.95 -18.74
CA LEU A 68 -76.99 132.82 -19.60
C LEU A 68 -75.88 132.37 -20.55
N LYS A 69 -75.10 133.31 -21.09
CA LYS A 69 -73.97 133.01 -21.97
C LYS A 69 -72.83 132.30 -21.23
N SER A 70 -72.56 132.69 -19.97
CA SER A 70 -71.58 132.02 -19.11
C SER A 70 -72.00 130.59 -18.77
N PHE A 71 -73.25 130.38 -18.33
CA PHE A 71 -73.80 129.04 -18.09
C PHE A 71 -73.77 128.17 -19.35
N GLN A 72 -74.10 128.73 -20.51
CA GLN A 72 -74.02 128.01 -21.78
C GLN A 72 -72.58 127.58 -22.08
N GLY A 73 -71.59 128.46 -21.90
CA GLY A 73 -70.18 128.15 -22.09
C GLY A 73 -69.69 127.02 -21.17
N GLU A 74 -70.08 127.04 -19.89
CA GLU A 74 -69.72 125.98 -18.94
C GLU A 74 -70.39 124.65 -19.28
N ILE A 75 -71.68 124.67 -19.65
CA ILE A 75 -72.41 123.46 -20.10
C ILE A 75 -71.75 122.86 -21.34
N ASP A 76 -71.34 123.69 -22.31
CA ASP A 76 -70.67 123.24 -23.53
C ASP A 76 -69.27 122.66 -23.23
N ALA A 77 -68.50 123.30 -22.33
CA ALA A 77 -67.20 122.80 -21.89
C ALA A 77 -67.32 121.46 -21.13
N LEU A 78 -68.28 121.36 -20.20
CA LEU A 78 -68.58 120.13 -19.48
C LEU A 78 -69.01 119.00 -20.43
N SER A 79 -69.88 119.33 -21.40
CA SER A 79 -70.32 118.37 -22.42
C SER A 79 -69.16 117.86 -23.26
N LYS A 80 -68.23 118.74 -23.64
CA LYS A 80 -67.03 118.34 -24.40
C LYS A 80 -66.14 117.40 -23.58
N ARG A 81 -65.86 117.75 -22.32
CA ARG A 81 -65.06 116.89 -21.41
C ARG A 81 -65.73 115.54 -21.16
N SER A 82 -67.05 115.51 -21.00
CA SER A 82 -67.82 114.26 -20.83
C SER A 82 -67.68 113.37 -22.07
N LYS A 83 -67.91 113.92 -23.27
CA LYS A 83 -67.76 113.18 -24.53
C LYS A 83 -66.36 112.63 -24.75
N GLU A 84 -65.33 113.38 -24.39
CA GLU A 84 -63.94 112.91 -24.48
C GLU A 84 -63.66 111.75 -23.50
N ALA A 85 -64.13 111.86 -22.25
CA ALA A 85 -64.00 110.78 -21.26
C ALA A 85 -64.79 109.52 -21.65
N GLU A 86 -66.02 109.69 -22.14
CA GLU A 86 -66.88 108.63 -22.67
C GLU A 86 -66.23 107.92 -23.87
N ALA A 87 -65.67 108.69 -24.81
CA ALA A 87 -64.96 108.14 -25.96
C ALA A 87 -63.70 107.35 -25.52
N ALA A 88 -62.93 107.87 -24.56
CA ALA A 88 -61.77 107.17 -24.01
C ALA A 88 -62.17 105.86 -23.33
N PHE A 89 -63.23 105.86 -22.52
CA PHE A 89 -63.78 104.65 -21.91
C PHE A 89 -64.20 103.63 -22.97
N LEU A 90 -65.01 104.04 -23.95
CA LEU A 90 -65.50 103.15 -25.01
C LEU A 90 -64.36 102.57 -25.86
N ASN A 91 -63.28 103.32 -26.06
CA ASN A 91 -62.08 102.82 -26.76
C ASN A 91 -61.37 101.70 -25.99
N VAL A 92 -61.31 101.77 -24.66
CA VAL A 92 -60.74 100.71 -23.83
C VAL A 92 -61.70 99.53 -23.74
N TYR A 93 -62.99 99.79 -23.51
CA TYR A 93 -64.04 98.78 -23.44
C TYR A 93 -64.05 97.88 -24.68
N LYS A 94 -64.08 98.47 -25.89
CA LYS A 94 -64.05 97.72 -27.17
C LYS A 94 -62.85 96.79 -27.31
N LYS A 95 -61.72 97.12 -26.69
CA LYS A 95 -60.50 96.29 -26.74
C LYS A 95 -60.54 95.11 -25.76
N ILE A 96 -61.31 95.22 -24.68
CA ILE A 96 -61.33 94.23 -23.59
C ILE A 96 -62.52 93.29 -23.72
N ILE A 97 -63.67 93.76 -24.24
CA ILE A 97 -64.90 92.98 -24.24
C ILE A 97 -64.83 91.72 -25.11
N ASP A 98 -64.13 91.78 -26.23
CA ASP A 98 -63.97 90.66 -27.15
C ASP A 98 -62.77 89.76 -26.82
N VAL A 99 -62.03 90.05 -25.75
CA VAL A 99 -60.85 89.25 -25.37
C VAL A 99 -61.32 87.92 -24.79
N PRO A 100 -60.95 86.77 -25.39
CA PRO A 100 -61.30 85.47 -24.84
C PRO A 100 -60.59 85.27 -23.49
N ASP A 101 -61.27 84.61 -22.57
CA ASP A 101 -60.71 84.26 -21.27
C ASP A 101 -59.48 83.35 -21.44
N PRO A 102 -58.28 83.75 -20.96
CA PRO A 102 -57.07 82.93 -21.07
C PRO A 102 -57.02 81.79 -20.06
N VAL A 103 -57.87 81.80 -19.02
CA VAL A 103 -57.83 80.82 -17.92
C VAL A 103 -57.96 79.37 -18.41
N PRO A 104 -58.90 79.00 -19.29
CA PRO A 104 -59.05 77.62 -19.76
C PRO A 104 -57.81 77.09 -20.50
N VAL A 105 -57.19 77.93 -21.35
CA VAL A 105 -56.00 77.54 -22.10
C VAL A 105 -54.79 77.41 -21.19
N LEU A 106 -54.63 78.32 -20.22
CA LEU A 106 -53.57 78.26 -19.22
C LEU A 106 -53.71 77.05 -18.29
N GLU A 107 -54.94 76.67 -17.93
CA GLU A 107 -55.21 75.46 -17.15
C GLU A 107 -54.79 74.20 -17.91
N LEU A 108 -55.18 74.09 -19.19
CA LEU A 108 -54.76 72.98 -20.04
C LEU A 108 -53.24 72.93 -20.19
N ALA A 109 -52.59 74.07 -20.41
CA ALA A 109 -51.13 74.15 -20.51
C ALA A 109 -50.45 73.68 -19.21
N GLN A 110 -50.97 74.07 -18.04
CA GLN A 110 -50.46 73.61 -16.75
C GLN A 110 -50.64 72.09 -16.59
N GLN A 111 -51.79 71.54 -16.96
CA GLN A 111 -52.05 70.10 -16.90
C GLN A 111 -51.13 69.31 -17.85
N LEU A 112 -50.92 69.80 -19.07
CA LEU A 112 -50.01 69.19 -20.04
C LEU A 112 -48.56 69.23 -19.54
N GLN A 113 -48.14 70.33 -18.91
CA GLN A 113 -46.80 70.44 -18.33
C GLN A 113 -46.58 69.40 -17.22
N LEU A 114 -47.57 69.18 -16.34
CA LEU A 114 -47.50 68.14 -15.30
C LEU A 114 -47.47 66.73 -15.90
N LYS A 115 -48.28 66.46 -16.94
CA LYS A 115 -48.27 65.17 -17.64
C LYS A 115 -46.94 64.91 -18.33
N LEU A 116 -46.34 65.93 -18.96
CA LEU A 116 -45.03 65.83 -19.61
C LEU A 116 -43.93 65.50 -18.60
N GLN A 117 -43.94 66.16 -17.44
CA GLN A 117 -42.98 65.86 -16.37
C GLN A 117 -43.10 64.40 -15.91
N ARG A 118 -44.32 63.94 -15.64
CA ARG A 118 -44.57 62.54 -15.25
C ARG A 118 -44.17 61.54 -16.34
N MET A 119 -44.40 61.88 -17.62
CA MET A 119 -43.97 61.05 -18.74
C MET A 119 -42.45 60.89 -18.75
N HIS A 120 -41.71 61.99 -18.58
CA HIS A 120 -40.25 61.97 -18.53
C HIS A 120 -39.71 61.13 -17.36
N ASP A 121 -40.34 61.22 -16.19
CA ASP A 121 -39.99 60.39 -15.03
C ASP A 121 -40.17 58.90 -15.35
N ILE A 122 -41.31 58.53 -15.95
CA ILE A 122 -41.62 57.15 -16.36
C ILE A 122 -40.66 56.66 -17.45
N GLU A 123 -40.33 57.48 -18.46
CA GLU A 123 -39.38 57.12 -19.51
C GLU A 123 -37.98 56.85 -18.94
N THR A 124 -37.56 57.67 -17.98
CA THR A 124 -36.28 57.51 -17.28
C THR A 124 -36.25 56.22 -16.47
N GLU A 125 -37.33 55.93 -15.72
CA GLU A 125 -37.46 54.69 -14.97
C GLU A 125 -37.50 53.46 -15.90
N ASN A 126 -38.24 53.54 -17.02
CA ASN A 126 -38.31 52.45 -17.99
C ASN A 126 -36.95 52.14 -18.60
N THR A 127 -36.16 53.17 -18.90
CA THR A 127 -34.79 53.02 -19.41
C THR A 127 -33.90 52.30 -18.40
N LYS A 128 -33.91 52.73 -17.13
CA LYS A 128 -33.15 52.08 -16.05
C LYS A 128 -33.57 50.63 -15.82
N LEU A 129 -34.87 50.34 -15.88
CA LEU A 129 -35.38 48.98 -15.76
C LEU A 129 -34.93 48.08 -16.92
N ARG A 130 -34.88 48.61 -18.15
CA ARG A 130 -34.36 47.88 -19.31
C ARG A 130 -32.87 47.59 -19.17
N GLU A 131 -32.08 48.56 -18.74
CA GLU A 131 -30.64 48.37 -18.47
C GLU A 131 -30.43 47.28 -17.41
N THR A 132 -31.16 47.35 -16.29
CA THR A 132 -31.08 46.35 -15.21
C THR A 132 -31.46 44.95 -15.70
N LEU A 133 -32.50 44.83 -16.54
CA LEU A 133 -32.89 43.55 -17.14
C LEU A 133 -31.83 43.02 -18.11
N GLU A 134 -31.17 43.89 -18.86
CA GLU A 134 -30.09 43.49 -19.76
C GLU A 134 -28.90 42.94 -18.96
N ASP A 135 -28.53 43.59 -17.86
CA ASP A 135 -27.46 43.14 -16.97
C ASP A 135 -27.78 41.79 -16.32
N TYR A 136 -29.01 41.59 -15.82
CA TYR A 136 -29.42 40.28 -15.30
C TYR A 136 -29.41 39.18 -16.39
N ASN A 137 -29.78 39.51 -17.63
CA ASN A 137 -29.71 38.54 -18.72
C ASN A 137 -28.25 38.17 -19.06
N LYS A 138 -27.31 39.12 -18.97
CA LYS A 138 -25.87 38.85 -19.13
C LYS A 138 -25.36 37.94 -18.01
N GLU A 139 -25.65 38.27 -16.76
CA GLU A 139 -25.27 37.43 -15.60
C GLU A 139 -25.86 36.02 -15.71
N PHE A 140 -27.11 35.90 -16.15
CA PHE A 140 -27.76 34.61 -16.34
C PHE A 140 -27.07 33.77 -17.44
N ALA A 141 -26.66 34.40 -18.54
CA ALA A 141 -25.90 33.74 -19.60
C ALA A 141 -24.54 33.24 -19.09
N ASP A 142 -23.84 34.03 -18.27
CA ASP A 142 -22.56 33.66 -17.66
C ASP A 142 -22.71 32.49 -16.69
N VAL A 143 -23.72 32.51 -15.81
CA VAL A 143 -24.02 31.40 -14.89
C VAL A 143 -24.34 30.12 -15.67
N LYS A 144 -25.12 30.21 -16.75
CA LYS A 144 -25.42 29.07 -17.62
C LYS A 144 -24.16 28.50 -18.27
N ASN A 145 -23.23 29.35 -18.69
CA ASN A 145 -21.94 28.93 -19.24
C ASN A 145 -21.05 28.26 -18.18
N GLN A 146 -21.05 28.78 -16.95
CA GLN A 146 -20.37 28.15 -15.83
C GLN A 146 -20.94 26.76 -15.51
N GLU A 147 -22.26 26.56 -15.61
CA GLU A 147 -22.87 25.24 -15.41
C GLU A 147 -22.36 24.20 -16.44
N VAL A 148 -22.17 24.60 -17.69
CA VAL A 148 -21.56 23.76 -18.74
C VAL A 148 -20.12 23.41 -18.37
N THR A 149 -19.34 24.39 -17.92
CA THR A 149 -17.95 24.20 -17.49
C THR A 149 -17.86 23.24 -16.30
N ILE A 150 -18.74 23.40 -15.31
CA ILE A 150 -18.81 22.52 -14.13
C ILE A 150 -19.18 21.09 -14.55
N LYS A 151 -20.12 20.91 -15.48
CA LYS A 151 -20.46 19.56 -16.01
C LYS A 151 -19.27 18.91 -16.69
N ALA A 152 -18.54 19.64 -17.53
CA ALA A 152 -17.34 19.13 -18.19
C ALA A 152 -16.22 18.76 -17.19
N LEU A 153 -15.98 19.59 -16.18
CA LEU A 153 -15.00 19.31 -15.13
C LEU A 153 -15.39 18.10 -14.28
N LYS A 154 -16.68 17.94 -13.92
CA LYS A 154 -17.17 16.77 -13.19
C LYS A 154 -16.99 15.48 -13.99
N GLU A 155 -17.23 15.52 -15.30
CA GLU A 155 -17.03 14.34 -16.14
C GLU A 155 -15.55 13.97 -16.24
N LYS A 156 -14.67 14.95 -16.40
CA LYS A 156 -13.22 14.73 -16.38
C LYS A 156 -12.71 14.13 -15.06
N ILE A 157 -13.28 14.56 -13.93
CA ILE A 157 -12.97 13.97 -12.61
C ILE A 157 -13.39 12.49 -12.58
N ARG A 158 -14.60 12.15 -13.04
CA ARG A 158 -15.05 10.75 -13.11
C ARG A 158 -14.15 9.90 -14.01
N GLU A 159 -13.74 10.42 -15.15
CA GLU A 159 -12.82 9.73 -16.06
C GLU A 159 -11.47 9.44 -15.37
N TYR A 160 -10.91 10.42 -14.64
CA TYR A 160 -9.67 10.21 -13.87
C TYR A 160 -9.85 9.22 -12.73
N GLU A 161 -10.94 9.30 -11.97
CA GLU A 161 -11.24 8.37 -10.88
C GLU A 161 -11.38 6.93 -11.42
N GLN A 162 -12.08 6.76 -12.53
CA GLN A 162 -12.24 5.46 -13.19
C GLN A 162 -10.90 4.93 -13.72
N SER A 163 -10.09 5.79 -14.34
CA SER A 163 -8.76 5.41 -14.82
C SER A 163 -7.83 4.99 -13.68
N LEU A 164 -7.83 5.70 -12.56
CA LEU A 164 -7.03 5.37 -11.38
C LEU A 164 -7.49 4.06 -10.75
N LYS A 165 -8.81 3.84 -10.67
CA LYS A 165 -9.38 2.58 -10.18
C LYS A 165 -8.94 1.40 -11.03
N ASN A 166 -9.04 1.53 -12.36
CA ASN A 166 -8.60 0.49 -13.28
C ASN A 166 -7.09 0.21 -13.13
N GLN A 167 -6.24 1.25 -13.07
CA GLN A 167 -4.80 1.07 -12.85
C GLN A 167 -4.47 0.38 -11.51
N ALA A 168 -5.20 0.72 -10.44
CA ALA A 168 -5.02 0.08 -9.15
C ALA A 168 -5.44 -1.40 -9.19
N GLU A 169 -6.52 -1.71 -9.90
CA GLU A 169 -7.01 -3.09 -10.10
C GLU A 169 -6.04 -3.91 -10.94
N ASP A 170 -5.53 -3.35 -12.05
CA ASP A 170 -4.52 -3.99 -12.91
C ASP A 170 -3.23 -4.28 -12.12
N LEU A 171 -2.73 -3.30 -11.35
CA LEU A 171 -1.54 -3.48 -10.52
C LEU A 171 -1.74 -4.54 -9.42
N ALA A 172 -2.94 -4.57 -8.81
CA ALA A 172 -3.27 -5.58 -7.81
C ALA A 172 -3.32 -6.98 -8.42
N GLN A 173 -3.93 -7.14 -9.60
CA GLN A 173 -3.96 -8.40 -10.33
C GLN A 173 -2.55 -8.85 -10.74
N GLU A 174 -1.71 -7.94 -11.23
CA GLU A 174 -0.32 -8.24 -11.57
C GLU A 174 0.47 -8.72 -10.35
N LYS A 175 0.33 -8.04 -9.20
CA LYS A 175 0.98 -8.45 -7.95
C LYS A 175 0.46 -9.78 -7.43
N GLN A 176 -0.83 -10.04 -7.55
CA GLN A 176 -1.43 -11.32 -7.18
C GLN A 176 -0.88 -12.46 -8.04
N LEU A 177 -0.75 -12.23 -9.35
CA LEU A 177 -0.16 -13.20 -10.27
C LEU A 177 1.32 -13.45 -9.98
N GLN A 178 2.10 -12.41 -9.70
CA GLN A 178 3.50 -12.52 -9.30
C GLN A 178 3.64 -13.37 -8.02
N LEU A 179 2.89 -13.04 -6.96
CA LEU A 179 2.92 -13.82 -5.72
C LEU A 179 2.53 -15.27 -5.96
N HIS A 180 1.49 -15.52 -6.76
CA HIS A 180 1.08 -16.89 -7.06
C HIS A 180 2.20 -17.68 -7.75
N ASN A 181 2.89 -17.08 -8.73
CA ASN A 181 4.01 -17.71 -9.40
C ASN A 181 5.20 -17.97 -8.45
N ASP A 182 5.54 -16.99 -7.59
CA ASP A 182 6.60 -17.13 -6.60
C ASP A 182 6.31 -18.27 -5.60
N TYR A 183 5.05 -18.36 -5.13
CA TYR A 183 4.62 -19.45 -4.26
C TYR A 183 4.68 -20.80 -4.97
N ALA A 184 4.21 -20.89 -6.22
CA ALA A 184 4.26 -22.11 -7.00
C ALA A 184 5.70 -22.57 -7.27
N GLU A 185 6.62 -21.64 -7.56
CA GLU A 185 8.03 -21.98 -7.75
C GLU A 185 8.69 -22.42 -6.44
N LYS A 186 8.36 -21.78 -5.32
CA LYS A 186 8.86 -22.15 -3.99
C LYS A 186 8.34 -23.52 -3.55
N GLU A 187 7.06 -23.80 -3.81
CA GLU A 187 6.44 -25.11 -3.59
C GLU A 187 7.14 -26.18 -4.44
N ARG A 188 7.38 -25.91 -5.73
CA ARG A 188 8.12 -26.83 -6.61
C ARG A 188 9.53 -27.13 -6.09
N LYS A 189 10.27 -26.10 -5.67
CA LYS A 189 11.63 -26.27 -5.10
C LYS A 189 11.62 -27.06 -3.78
N LEU A 190 10.63 -26.81 -2.93
CA LEU A 190 10.45 -27.57 -1.69
C LEU A 190 10.13 -29.04 -1.98
N GLN A 191 9.24 -29.30 -2.94
CA GLN A 191 8.91 -30.65 -3.38
C GLN A 191 10.15 -31.36 -3.96
N GLU A 192 10.88 -30.74 -4.87
CA GLU A 192 12.13 -31.28 -5.43
C GLU A 192 13.17 -31.59 -4.33
N SER A 193 13.31 -30.71 -3.33
CA SER A 193 14.21 -30.94 -2.18
C SER A 193 13.71 -32.06 -1.28
N GLN A 194 12.39 -32.17 -1.06
CA GLN A 194 11.79 -33.23 -0.27
C GLN A 194 12.00 -34.58 -0.94
N ASP A 195 11.77 -34.68 -2.25
CA ASP A 195 11.96 -35.90 -3.04
C ASP A 195 13.45 -36.32 -3.02
N SER A 196 14.36 -35.37 -3.20
CA SER A 196 15.81 -35.60 -3.11
C SER A 196 16.24 -36.10 -1.72
N MET A 197 15.73 -35.48 -0.66
CA MET A 197 16.00 -35.93 0.71
C MET A 197 15.41 -37.31 1.00
N SER A 198 14.19 -37.59 0.51
CA SER A 198 13.56 -38.91 0.62
C SER A 198 14.43 -39.98 -0.04
N SER A 199 14.88 -39.73 -1.28
CA SER A 199 15.78 -40.64 -2.00
C SER A 199 17.10 -40.87 -1.26
N ARG A 200 17.68 -39.83 -0.66
CA ARG A 200 18.90 -39.97 0.16
C ARG A 200 18.68 -40.78 1.44
N VAL A 201 17.52 -40.62 2.08
CA VAL A 201 17.14 -41.41 3.25
C VAL A 201 16.96 -42.88 2.85
N GLU A 202 16.23 -43.15 1.78
CA GLU A 202 16.05 -44.51 1.24
C GLU A 202 17.40 -45.17 0.90
N GLU A 203 18.31 -44.44 0.24
CA GLU A 203 19.67 -44.94 -0.03
C GLU A 203 20.47 -45.22 1.25
N ALA A 204 20.36 -44.35 2.26
CA ALA A 204 21.05 -44.51 3.53
C ALA A 204 20.49 -45.69 4.33
N GLU A 205 19.17 -45.87 4.35
CA GLU A 205 18.48 -47.02 4.94
C GLU A 205 18.91 -48.32 4.25
N HIS A 206 18.94 -48.35 2.92
CA HIS A 206 19.42 -49.52 2.16
C HIS A 206 20.89 -49.85 2.47
N LYS A 207 21.76 -48.83 2.56
CA LYS A 207 23.17 -49.02 2.96
C LYS A 207 23.29 -49.52 4.40
N ALA A 208 22.52 -48.96 5.32
CA ALA A 208 22.51 -49.39 6.72
C ALA A 208 22.05 -50.85 6.83
N GLN A 209 21.00 -51.24 6.11
CA GLN A 209 20.53 -52.62 6.06
C GLN A 209 21.57 -53.56 5.44
N SER A 210 22.22 -53.15 4.35
CA SER A 210 23.31 -53.91 3.73
C SER A 210 24.50 -54.11 4.69
N LEU A 211 24.90 -53.06 5.40
CA LEU A 211 25.96 -53.12 6.41
C LEU A 211 25.57 -54.00 7.59
N GLN A 212 24.31 -53.94 8.03
CA GLN A 212 23.79 -54.81 9.08
C GLN A 212 23.85 -56.28 8.67
N THR A 213 23.40 -56.63 7.46
CA THR A 213 23.50 -57.99 6.94
C THR A 213 24.96 -58.46 6.80
N ALA A 214 25.86 -57.57 6.35
CA ALA A 214 27.29 -57.88 6.28
C ALA A 214 27.90 -58.09 7.67
N LEU A 215 27.49 -57.30 8.67
CA LEU A 215 27.92 -57.47 10.06
C LEU A 215 27.42 -58.81 10.63
N GLU A 216 26.15 -59.16 10.43
CA GLU A 216 25.59 -60.45 10.84
C GLU A 216 26.34 -61.63 10.18
N THR A 217 26.67 -61.50 8.88
CA THR A 217 27.45 -62.51 8.14
C THR A 217 28.85 -62.66 8.70
N THR A 218 29.58 -61.55 8.90
CA THR A 218 30.94 -61.58 9.44
C THR A 218 30.98 -62.07 10.89
N GLN A 219 29.98 -61.75 11.70
CA GLN A 219 29.84 -62.32 13.05
C GLN A 219 29.62 -63.84 13.01
N ALA A 220 28.78 -64.33 12.09
CA ALA A 220 28.58 -65.77 11.90
C ALA A 220 29.88 -66.47 11.44
N GLU A 221 30.59 -65.91 10.45
CA GLU A 221 31.88 -66.44 9.99
C GLU A 221 32.93 -66.44 11.12
N LEU A 222 32.96 -65.40 11.96
CA LEU A 222 33.87 -65.30 13.09
C LEU A 222 33.54 -66.32 14.18
N PHE A 223 32.25 -66.58 14.42
CA PHE A 223 31.80 -67.66 15.30
C PHE A 223 32.25 -69.03 14.78
N ASP A 224 32.01 -69.31 13.50
CA ASP A 224 32.44 -70.57 12.87
C ASP A 224 33.97 -70.76 12.93
N LEU A 225 34.73 -69.68 12.68
CA LEU A 225 36.18 -69.70 12.77
C LEU A 225 36.65 -69.92 14.21
N LYS A 226 35.97 -69.30 15.19
CA LYS A 226 36.25 -69.50 16.61
C LYS A 226 36.00 -70.95 17.02
N THR A 227 34.89 -71.55 16.58
CA THR A 227 34.60 -72.98 16.81
C THR A 227 35.70 -73.86 16.22
N LYS A 228 36.08 -73.65 14.95
CA LYS A 228 37.18 -74.40 14.31
C LYS A 228 38.52 -74.23 15.03
N TYR A 229 38.85 -73.02 15.46
CA TYR A 229 40.08 -72.76 16.22
C TYR A 229 40.08 -73.51 17.55
N ASP A 230 38.95 -73.50 18.28
CA ASP A 230 38.84 -74.22 19.55
C ASP A 230 38.91 -75.74 19.36
N GLU A 231 38.30 -76.27 18.29
CA GLU A 231 38.46 -77.68 17.87
C GLU A 231 39.92 -78.03 17.55
N GLU A 232 40.61 -77.23 16.74
CA GLU A 232 42.01 -77.46 16.36
C GLU A 232 42.96 -77.30 17.55
N SER A 233 42.71 -76.33 18.43
CA SER A 233 43.44 -76.14 19.68
C SER A 233 43.29 -77.37 20.59
N THR A 234 42.09 -77.93 20.68
CA THR A 234 41.81 -79.15 21.47
C THR A 234 42.53 -80.35 20.85
N ALA A 235 42.42 -80.54 19.53
CA ALA A 235 43.11 -81.61 18.82
C ALA A 235 44.64 -81.52 18.96
N LYS A 236 45.21 -80.31 18.95
CA LYS A 236 46.63 -80.08 19.18
C LYS A 236 47.05 -80.41 20.62
N ALA A 237 46.21 -80.09 21.61
CA ALA A 237 46.47 -80.47 22.99
C ALA A 237 46.52 -82.00 23.14
N ASP A 238 45.55 -82.72 22.54
CA ASP A 238 45.49 -84.18 22.52
C ASP A 238 46.73 -84.79 21.83
N GLU A 239 47.17 -84.22 20.71
CA GLU A 239 48.39 -84.65 20.01
C GLU A 239 49.65 -84.50 20.88
N ILE A 240 49.76 -83.38 21.61
CA ILE A 240 50.87 -83.14 22.55
C ILE A 240 50.84 -84.14 23.70
N GLU A 241 49.68 -84.42 24.28
CA GLU A 241 49.54 -85.39 25.38
C GLU A 241 49.96 -86.80 24.93
N MET A 242 49.57 -87.20 23.72
CA MET A 242 49.95 -88.48 23.14
C MET A 242 51.48 -88.58 22.94
N VAL A 243 52.12 -87.53 22.39
CA VAL A 243 53.59 -87.49 22.22
C VAL A 243 54.31 -87.49 23.57
N MET A 244 53.79 -86.77 24.57
CA MET A 244 54.33 -86.80 25.93
C MET A 244 54.27 -88.21 26.52
N THR A 245 53.15 -88.91 26.34
CA THR A 245 52.97 -90.27 26.84
C THR A 245 53.96 -91.25 26.19
N ASP A 246 54.19 -91.12 24.88
CA ASP A 246 55.17 -91.94 24.17
C ASP A 246 56.62 -91.62 24.56
N LEU A 247 56.94 -90.35 24.82
CA LEU A 247 58.24 -89.93 25.36
C LEU A 247 58.49 -90.54 26.73
N GLU A 248 57.49 -90.51 27.62
CA GLU A 248 57.60 -91.05 28.97
C GLU A 248 57.78 -92.59 28.95
N ARG A 249 57.08 -93.27 28.05
CA ARG A 249 57.24 -94.71 27.79
C ARG A 249 58.61 -95.05 27.20
N ALA A 250 59.14 -94.23 26.29
CA ALA A 250 60.48 -94.40 25.74
C ALA A 250 61.55 -94.19 26.81
N ASN A 251 61.40 -93.19 27.67
CA ASN A 251 62.30 -92.95 28.81
C ASN A 251 62.30 -94.13 29.79
N GLN A 252 61.14 -94.70 30.13
CA GLN A 252 61.08 -95.88 31.00
C GLN A 252 61.77 -97.11 30.40
N ARG A 253 61.66 -97.32 29.09
CA ARG A 253 62.39 -98.39 28.39
C ARG A 253 63.91 -98.15 28.38
N ALA A 254 64.33 -96.90 28.14
CA ALA A 254 65.75 -96.54 28.17
C ALA A 254 66.34 -96.76 29.57
N GLU A 255 65.66 -96.33 30.64
CA GLU A 255 66.08 -96.62 32.02
C GLU A 255 66.16 -98.12 32.31
N GLY A 256 65.15 -98.90 31.88
CA GLY A 256 65.11 -100.35 32.07
C GLY A 256 66.31 -101.05 31.43
N SER A 257 66.59 -100.73 30.17
CA SER A 257 67.72 -101.30 29.43
C SER A 257 69.08 -100.87 30.00
N GLN A 258 69.17 -99.68 30.59
CA GLN A 258 70.40 -99.20 31.23
C GLN A 258 70.70 -99.94 32.55
N ARG A 259 69.68 -100.21 33.38
CA ARG A 259 69.84 -101.03 34.59
C ARG A 259 70.26 -102.46 34.29
N GLU A 260 69.75 -103.05 33.21
CA GLU A 260 70.15 -104.40 32.76
C GLU A 260 71.60 -104.42 32.27
N ALA A 261 72.04 -103.39 31.52
CA ALA A 261 73.42 -103.26 31.09
C ALA A 261 74.40 -103.08 32.27
N GLU A 262 74.01 -102.32 33.29
CA GLU A 262 74.78 -102.17 34.54
C GLU A 262 74.87 -103.49 35.32
N SER A 263 73.76 -104.24 35.43
CA SER A 263 73.74 -105.54 36.11
C SER A 263 74.62 -106.59 35.43
N LEU A 264 74.65 -106.63 34.10
CA LEU A 264 75.54 -107.52 33.33
C LEU A 264 77.02 -107.12 33.47
N ARG A 265 77.31 -105.82 33.64
CA ARG A 265 78.66 -105.32 33.93
C ARG A 265 79.17 -105.78 35.28
N ASP A 266 78.30 -105.80 36.28
CA ASP A 266 78.65 -106.26 37.64
C ASP A 266 78.91 -107.77 37.68
N GLN A 267 78.16 -108.58 36.93
CA GLN A 267 78.38 -110.03 36.83
C GLN A 267 79.71 -110.39 36.16
N LEU A 268 80.15 -109.63 35.14
CA LEU A 268 81.47 -109.79 34.51
C LEU A 268 82.63 -109.39 35.45
N SER A 269 82.41 -108.46 36.38
CA SER A 269 83.42 -108.07 37.38
C SER A 269 83.63 -109.16 38.45
N LEU A 270 82.57 -109.87 38.83
CA LEU A 270 82.60 -110.93 39.84
C LEU A 270 83.28 -112.21 39.32
N SER A 271 83.10 -112.54 38.04
CA SER A 271 83.71 -113.74 37.43
C SER A 271 85.23 -113.60 37.19
N ASN A 272 85.76 -112.37 37.16
CA ASN A 272 87.19 -112.12 36.93
C ASN A 272 88.04 -112.15 38.23
N GLN A 273 87.40 -112.27 39.40
CA GLN A 273 88.08 -112.22 40.71
C GLN A 273 88.33 -113.60 41.34
N SER A 274 87.90 -114.70 40.69
CA SER A 274 87.90 -116.07 41.26
C SER A 274 88.96 -117.04 40.70
N GLN A 275 89.91 -116.60 39.88
CA GLN A 275 91.00 -117.45 39.36
C GLN A 275 92.41 -116.92 39.72
N GLN A 276 92.82 -117.04 40.99
CA GLN A 276 94.24 -117.26 41.37
C GLN A 276 94.41 -117.57 42.88
N LEU A 277 95.14 -118.66 43.16
CA LEU A 277 95.64 -119.22 44.44
C LEU A 277 94.72 -120.27 45.12
N GLY A 278 95.05 -121.56 45.29
CA GLY A 278 96.26 -122.33 45.08
C GLY A 278 96.04 -123.85 45.32
N SER A 279 97.02 -124.65 44.89
CA SER A 279 97.19 -126.14 44.90
C SER A 279 97.35 -126.79 46.30
N PRO A 280 97.64 -128.12 46.52
CA PRO A 280 97.77 -129.28 45.60
C PRO A 280 97.16 -130.65 46.08
N ALA A 281 97.16 -131.62 45.15
CA ALA A 281 97.23 -133.10 45.29
C ALA A 281 95.96 -133.87 45.77
N LYS A 282 95.54 -135.01 45.22
CA LYS A 282 96.11 -135.97 44.23
C LYS A 282 94.98 -136.91 43.74
N ALA A 283 95.18 -137.49 42.54
CA ALA A 283 94.60 -138.72 41.95
C ALA A 283 93.45 -138.57 40.91
N ASP A 284 93.88 -138.50 39.64
CA ASP A 284 93.48 -139.33 38.46
C ASP A 284 92.05 -139.22 37.84
N PRO A 285 91.87 -139.56 36.54
CA PRO A 285 91.62 -138.55 35.50
C PRO A 285 90.37 -138.80 34.62
N ASP A 286 90.15 -137.83 33.70
CA ASP A 286 89.32 -137.86 32.47
C ASP A 286 87.79 -137.96 32.67
N THR A 287 86.90 -137.13 32.11
CA THR A 287 86.92 -136.19 30.97
C THR A 287 85.68 -135.30 31.15
N GLU A 288 85.77 -133.96 31.00
CA GLU A 288 84.68 -133.05 30.52
C GLU A 288 85.05 -131.56 30.74
N GLN A 289 85.97 -131.07 29.91
CA GLN A 289 86.24 -129.64 29.71
C GLN A 289 85.57 -129.19 28.40
N VAL A 290 84.27 -128.90 28.41
CA VAL A 290 83.59 -128.27 27.23
C VAL A 290 82.55 -127.21 27.64
N ALA A 291 82.12 -127.14 28.91
CA ALA A 291 81.00 -126.26 29.29
C ALA A 291 81.37 -124.80 29.65
N GLU A 292 82.58 -124.50 30.13
CA GLU A 292 82.91 -123.17 30.71
C GLU A 292 83.37 -122.11 29.69
N VAL A 293 83.88 -122.50 28.52
CA VAL A 293 84.39 -121.51 27.52
C VAL A 293 83.25 -120.96 26.64
N ALA A 294 82.16 -121.71 26.48
CA ALA A 294 81.00 -121.29 25.67
C ALA A 294 80.13 -120.22 26.37
N SER A 295 79.98 -120.30 27.70
CA SER A 295 79.23 -119.32 28.49
C SER A 295 79.89 -117.95 28.52
N HIS A 296 81.22 -117.91 28.61
CA HIS A 296 81.97 -116.64 28.65
C HIS A 296 81.92 -115.88 27.31
N SER A 297 82.02 -116.59 26.18
CA SER A 297 81.91 -115.97 24.85
C SER A 297 80.48 -115.54 24.50
N SER A 298 79.46 -116.22 25.02
CA SER A 298 78.05 -115.87 24.80
C SER A 298 77.69 -114.58 25.56
N LEU A 299 78.13 -114.46 26.81
CA LEU A 299 77.88 -113.28 27.64
C LEU A 299 78.58 -112.02 27.10
N GLU A 300 79.78 -112.16 26.54
CA GLU A 300 80.52 -111.02 25.96
C GLU A 300 79.87 -110.52 24.65
N ALA A 301 79.31 -111.43 23.86
CA ALA A 301 78.53 -111.09 22.67
C ALA A 301 77.20 -110.42 23.03
N GLU A 302 76.53 -110.88 24.08
CA GLU A 302 75.29 -110.33 24.60
C GLU A 302 75.49 -108.93 25.19
N LEU A 303 76.59 -108.70 25.92
CA LEU A 303 76.97 -107.37 26.40
C LEU A 303 77.18 -106.41 25.22
N ARG A 304 77.93 -106.81 24.18
CA ARG A 304 78.12 -105.96 22.99
C ARG A 304 76.83 -105.73 22.20
N ALA A 305 75.89 -106.68 22.21
CA ALA A 305 74.58 -106.47 21.62
C ALA A 305 73.78 -105.43 22.42
N LYS A 306 73.81 -105.54 23.76
CA LYS A 306 73.16 -104.60 24.68
C LYS A 306 73.79 -103.21 24.68
N GLU A 307 75.11 -103.09 24.53
CA GLU A 307 75.82 -101.81 24.36
C GLU A 307 75.46 -101.12 23.03
N ARG A 308 75.23 -101.89 21.95
CA ARG A 308 74.71 -101.34 20.70
C ARG A 308 73.24 -100.92 20.82
N GLU A 309 72.42 -101.71 21.52
CA GLU A 309 71.02 -101.37 21.78
C GLU A 309 70.89 -100.08 22.62
N THR A 310 71.72 -99.92 23.65
CA THR A 310 71.76 -98.68 24.45
C THR A 310 72.24 -97.48 23.63
N ALA A 311 73.26 -97.64 22.79
CA ALA A 311 73.68 -96.56 21.89
C ALA A 311 72.55 -96.14 20.93
N GLN A 312 71.79 -97.10 20.38
CA GLN A 312 70.67 -96.82 19.50
C GLN A 312 69.51 -96.14 20.23
N LEU A 313 69.20 -96.54 21.46
CA LEU A 313 68.15 -95.92 22.28
C LEU A 313 68.53 -94.49 22.70
N VAL A 314 69.80 -94.23 23.00
CA VAL A 314 70.30 -92.87 23.27
C VAL A 314 70.16 -91.98 22.03
N GLU A 315 70.47 -92.51 20.84
CA GLU A 315 70.28 -91.78 19.58
C GLU A 315 68.79 -91.47 19.32
N ASP A 316 67.89 -92.42 19.60
CA ASP A 316 66.45 -92.21 19.48
C ASP A 316 65.92 -91.17 20.48
N VAL A 317 66.39 -91.18 21.73
CA VAL A 317 66.05 -90.16 22.73
C VAL A 317 66.53 -88.79 22.27
N GLN A 318 67.77 -88.67 21.76
CA GLN A 318 68.29 -87.42 21.22
C GLN A 318 67.50 -86.95 20.00
N ARG A 319 67.09 -87.86 19.11
CA ARG A 319 66.25 -87.53 17.95
C ARG A 319 64.87 -87.03 18.34
N LEU A 320 64.24 -87.66 19.34
CA LEU A 320 62.95 -87.22 19.88
C LEU A 320 63.06 -85.87 20.60
N GLN A 321 64.12 -85.65 21.38
CA GLN A 321 64.40 -84.35 22.02
C GLN A 321 64.64 -83.25 20.98
N ALA A 322 65.37 -83.54 19.89
CA ALA A 322 65.57 -82.60 18.79
C ALA A 322 64.26 -82.30 18.07
N SER A 323 63.41 -83.32 17.84
CA SER A 323 62.10 -83.15 17.22
C SER A 323 61.16 -82.30 18.09
N LEU A 324 61.16 -82.52 19.41
CA LEU A 324 60.36 -81.74 20.36
C LEU A 324 60.84 -80.28 20.45
N THR A 325 62.15 -80.05 20.43
CA THR A 325 62.73 -78.70 20.39
C THR A 325 62.37 -77.98 19.10
N LYS A 326 62.52 -78.66 17.95
CA LYS A 326 62.14 -78.10 16.64
C LYS A 326 60.65 -77.78 16.59
N LEU A 327 59.80 -78.64 17.13
CA LEU A 327 58.36 -78.38 17.21
C LEU A 327 58.09 -77.14 18.06
N ARG A 328 58.72 -77.02 19.24
CA ARG A 328 58.60 -75.81 20.09
C ARG A 328 59.04 -74.53 19.39
N GLU A 329 60.17 -74.54 18.70
CA GLU A 329 60.67 -73.37 17.94
C GLU A 329 59.73 -73.01 16.78
N THR A 330 59.22 -74.03 16.07
CA THR A 330 58.27 -73.83 14.96
C THR A 330 56.97 -73.22 15.47
N THR A 331 56.40 -73.75 16.56
CA THR A 331 55.19 -73.20 17.17
C THR A 331 55.42 -71.78 17.70
N SER A 332 56.56 -71.52 18.34
CA SER A 332 56.91 -70.18 18.84
C SER A 332 56.99 -69.14 17.71
N SER A 333 57.64 -69.48 16.60
CA SER A 333 57.75 -68.59 15.43
C SER A 333 56.40 -68.34 14.75
N GLN A 334 55.52 -69.35 14.67
CA GLN A 334 54.16 -69.19 14.17
C GLN A 334 53.32 -68.25 15.05
N ILE A 335 53.43 -68.37 16.37
CA ILE A 335 52.75 -67.47 17.31
C ILE A 335 53.20 -66.03 17.10
N THR A 336 54.51 -65.77 16.99
CA THR A 336 55.03 -64.40 16.78
C THR A 336 54.55 -63.83 15.44
N GLN A 337 54.49 -64.66 14.39
CA GLN A 337 54.03 -64.25 13.08
C GLN A 337 52.53 -63.89 13.08
N LEU A 338 51.70 -64.67 13.79
CA LEU A 338 50.28 -64.38 13.95
C LEU A 338 50.04 -63.11 14.79
N GLU A 339 50.81 -62.88 15.85
CA GLU A 339 50.77 -61.63 16.63
C GLU A 339 51.11 -60.41 15.78
N GLN A 340 52.11 -60.52 14.90
CA GLN A 340 52.49 -59.46 13.97
C GLN A 340 51.39 -59.20 12.91
N GLN A 341 50.74 -60.25 12.41
CA GLN A 341 49.59 -60.09 11.52
C GLN A 341 48.38 -59.45 12.23
N LEU A 342 48.12 -59.80 13.49
CA LEU A 342 47.07 -59.19 14.29
C LEU A 342 47.34 -57.70 14.54
N SER A 343 48.57 -57.33 14.92
CA SER A 343 48.94 -55.92 15.11
C SER A 343 48.84 -55.11 13.82
N SER A 344 49.27 -55.64 12.68
CA SER A 344 49.14 -54.96 11.39
C SER A 344 47.69 -54.79 10.96
N LYS A 345 46.84 -55.83 11.08
CA LYS A 345 45.40 -55.70 10.81
C LYS A 345 44.71 -54.72 11.75
N THR A 346 45.09 -54.67 13.02
CA THR A 346 44.55 -53.71 13.99
C THR A 346 44.98 -52.27 13.69
N ALA A 347 46.20 -52.07 13.21
CA ALA A 347 46.69 -50.75 12.79
C ALA A 347 46.04 -50.24 11.50
N VAL A 348 45.55 -51.13 10.63
CA VAL A 348 44.80 -50.77 9.41
C VAL A 348 43.33 -50.47 9.71
N LEU A 349 42.80 -50.95 10.83
CA LEU A 349 41.42 -50.72 11.27
C LEU A 349 41.24 -49.49 12.18
N LYS A 350 42.32 -48.86 12.64
CA LYS A 350 42.33 -47.54 13.27
C LYS A 350 42.64 -46.47 12.24
#